data_AF-A0A9X6PN47-F1
#
_entry.id   AF-A0A9X6PN47-F1
#
_cell.length_a   1.000
_cell.length_b   1.000
_cell.length_c   1.000
_cell.angle_alpha   90.00
_cell.angle_beta   90.00
_cell.angle_gamma   90.00
#
_symmetry.space_group_name_H-M   'P 1'
#
loop_
_entity.id
_entity.type
_entity.pdbx_description
1 polymer ?
#
loop_
_entity_poly.entity_id
_entity_poly.type
_entity_poly.pdbx_seq_one_letter_code
_entity_poly.pdbx_strand_id
1 'polypeptide(L)'
;MAWIKNVARSYLEKRKAAKELYGTKHNLEVLRIRVSQVYKKPHSEQVKDTYVKTFKRLSNSYKKKLKSDTNYPLPTPLNNKFLEDIEGIQIVSISDCQKFVDLALDIQNEKLKLYGPQINSFYTPIYAEGSLSLIEVSCLLILFFGTWGVYHLFVR
;
A
#
# COMPACT_ATOMS: atom_id res chain seq x y z
N MET A 1 6.36 27.27 -17.93
CA MET A 1 5.22 26.66 -17.19
C MET A 1 5.18 25.13 -17.23
N ALA A 2 5.42 24.47 -18.37
CA ALA A 2 5.31 23.00 -18.48
C ALA A 2 6.23 22.22 -17.51
N TRP A 3 7.47 22.70 -17.31
CA TRP A 3 8.42 22.10 -16.36
C TRP A 3 7.90 22.09 -14.91
N ILE A 4 7.36 23.22 -14.43
CA ILE A 4 6.82 23.34 -13.06
C ILE A 4 5.61 22.41 -12.86
N LYS A 5 4.74 22.28 -13.87
CA LYS A 5 3.61 21.31 -13.82
C LYS A 5 4.10 19.87 -13.73
N ASN A 6 5.16 19.52 -14.45
CA ASN A 6 5.74 18.18 -14.40
C ASN A 6 6.37 17.89 -13.03
N VAL A 7 7.03 18.87 -12.41
CA VAL A 7 7.55 18.77 -11.03
C VAL A 7 6.40 18.54 -10.04
N ALA A 8 5.34 19.34 -10.12
CA ALA A 8 4.17 19.21 -9.24
C ALA A 8 3.46 17.85 -9.40
N ARG A 9 3.31 17.38 -10.65
CA ARG A 9 2.73 16.05 -10.93
C ARG A 9 3.60 14.94 -10.38
N SER A 10 4.91 14.98 -10.65
CA SER A 10 5.87 13.98 -10.16
C SER A 10 5.88 13.91 -8.63
N TYR A 11 5.80 15.07 -7.96
CA TYR A 11 5.69 15.13 -6.50
C TYR A 11 4.44 14.39 -5.99
N LEU A 12 3.27 14.71 -6.55
CA LEU A 12 2.01 14.07 -6.15
C LEU A 12 1.98 12.56 -6.43
N GLU A 13 2.56 12.13 -7.55
CA GLU A 13 2.70 10.71 -7.89
C GLU A 13 3.60 9.97 -6.90
N LYS A 14 4.79 10.50 -6.60
CA LYS A 14 5.72 9.91 -5.61
C LYS A 14 5.11 9.87 -4.22
N ARG A 15 4.37 10.92 -3.85
CA ARG A 15 3.63 11.01 -2.59
C ARG A 15 2.54 9.96 -2.47
N LYS A 16 1.74 9.78 -3.53
CA LYS A 16 0.72 8.73 -3.60
C LYS A 16 1.35 7.35 -3.48
N ALA A 17 2.45 7.10 -4.21
CA ALA A 17 3.17 5.84 -4.16
C ALA A 17 3.76 5.55 -2.77
N ALA A 18 4.36 6.56 -2.13
CA ALA A 18 4.89 6.45 -0.78
C ALA A 18 3.78 6.08 0.21
N LYS A 19 2.63 6.77 0.13
CA LYS A 19 1.47 6.48 0.98
C LYS A 19 0.95 5.05 0.77
N GLU A 20 0.88 4.58 -0.47
CA GLU A 20 0.41 3.23 -0.75
C GLU A 20 1.37 2.17 -0.22
N LEU A 21 2.67 2.27 -0.52
CA LEU A 21 3.65 1.23 -0.16
C LEU A 21 3.95 1.21 1.35
N TYR A 22 4.27 2.36 1.95
CA TYR A 22 4.57 2.41 3.39
C TYR A 22 3.29 2.29 4.24
N GLY A 23 2.15 2.81 3.76
CA GLY A 23 0.86 2.63 4.44
C GLY A 23 0.41 1.17 4.45
N THR A 24 0.60 0.44 3.35
CA THR A 24 0.32 -1.02 3.31
C THR A 24 1.21 -1.77 4.30
N LYS A 25 2.51 -1.45 4.37
CA LYS A 25 3.42 -2.04 5.37
C LYS A 25 2.93 -1.79 6.79
N HIS A 26 2.61 -0.54 7.13
CA HIS A 26 2.12 -0.19 8.46
C HIS A 26 0.83 -0.95 8.81
N ASN A 27 -0.13 -1.02 7.90
CA ASN A 27 -1.39 -1.74 8.10
C ASN A 27 -1.16 -3.24 8.35
N LEU A 28 -0.21 -3.84 7.63
CA LEU A 28 0.16 -5.24 7.83
C LEU A 28 0.88 -5.46 9.17
N GLU A 29 1.73 -4.54 9.61
CA GLU A 29 2.37 -4.60 10.95
C GLU A 29 1.33 -4.53 12.07
N VAL A 30 0.37 -3.61 11.96
CA VAL A 30 -0.76 -3.52 12.91
C VAL A 30 -1.58 -4.81 12.90
N LEU A 31 -1.85 -5.36 11.72
CA LEU A 31 -2.59 -6.61 11.58
C LEU A 31 -1.83 -7.80 12.21
N ARG A 32 -0.50 -7.87 12.03
CA ARG A 32 0.37 -8.87 12.64
C ARG A 32 0.26 -8.87 14.16
N ILE A 33 0.31 -7.66 14.76
CA ILE A 33 0.14 -7.48 16.20
C ILE A 33 -1.24 -7.97 16.65
N ARG A 34 -2.31 -7.61 15.94
CA ARG A 34 -3.67 -8.07 16.26
C ARG A 34 -3.80 -9.59 16.20
N VAL A 35 -3.28 -10.23 15.16
CA VAL A 35 -3.31 -11.70 15.05
C VAL A 35 -2.54 -12.35 16.19
N SER A 36 -1.35 -11.84 16.52
CA SER A 36 -0.57 -12.33 17.66
C SER A 36 -1.33 -12.17 18.98
N GLN A 37 -2.08 -11.09 19.18
CA GLN A 37 -2.90 -10.90 20.39
C GLN A 37 -4.04 -11.92 20.46
N VAL A 38 -4.68 -12.22 19.33
CA VAL A 38 -5.74 -13.23 19.23
C VAL A 38 -5.19 -14.63 19.50
N TYR A 39 -4.00 -14.93 18.98
CA TYR A 39 -3.31 -16.20 19.19
C TYR A 39 -2.93 -16.44 20.67
N LYS A 40 -2.43 -15.41 21.37
CA LYS A 40 -1.92 -15.52 22.75
C LYS A 40 -3.02 -15.60 23.82
N LYS A 41 -4.22 -15.12 23.55
CA LYS A 41 -5.31 -15.07 24.54
C LYS A 41 -6.32 -16.20 24.31
N PRO A 42 -6.86 -16.79 25.38
CA PRO A 42 -7.96 -17.73 25.25
C PRO A 42 -9.20 -16.99 24.73
N HIS A 43 -9.69 -17.40 23.57
CA HIS A 43 -10.91 -16.90 22.94
C HIS A 43 -11.88 -18.05 22.71
N SER A 44 -13.18 -17.73 22.67
CA SER A 44 -14.19 -18.72 22.29
C SER A 44 -13.99 -19.18 20.84
N GLU A 45 -14.46 -20.39 20.54
CA GLU A 45 -14.28 -20.97 19.20
C GLU A 45 -15.00 -20.15 18.12
N GLN A 46 -16.16 -19.57 18.45
CA GLN A 46 -16.87 -18.63 17.55
C GLN A 46 -16.03 -17.40 17.17
N VAL A 47 -15.24 -16.86 18.11
CA VAL A 47 -14.37 -15.70 17.83
C VAL A 47 -13.23 -16.12 16.90
N LYS A 48 -12.61 -17.27 17.15
CA LYS A 48 -11.54 -17.79 16.28
C LYS A 48 -12.05 -18.06 14.86
N ASP A 49 -13.21 -18.70 14.74
CA ASP A 49 -13.87 -18.96 13.45
C ASP A 49 -14.17 -17.68 12.67
N THR A 50 -14.63 -16.64 13.37
CA THR A 50 -14.90 -15.33 12.77
C THR A 50 -13.61 -14.69 12.24
N TYR A 51 -12.51 -14.80 12.99
CA TYR A 51 -11.19 -14.33 12.55
C TYR A 51 -10.70 -15.09 11.33
N VAL A 52 -10.76 -16.43 11.35
CA VAL A 52 -10.37 -17.30 10.23
C VAL A 52 -11.17 -16.97 8.97
N LYS A 53 -12.50 -16.83 9.07
CA LYS A 53 -13.37 -16.43 7.94
C LYS A 53 -12.99 -15.06 7.37
N THR A 54 -12.73 -14.10 8.24
CA THR A 54 -12.32 -12.74 7.84
C THR A 54 -10.97 -12.78 7.10
N PHE A 55 -10.00 -13.50 7.65
CA PHE A 55 -8.69 -13.67 7.05
C PHE A 55 -8.75 -14.41 5.71
N LYS A 56 -9.61 -15.41 5.57
CA LYS A 56 -9.83 -16.10 4.30
C LYS A 56 -10.28 -15.14 3.20
N ARG A 57 -11.19 -14.20 3.52
CA ARG A 57 -11.63 -13.15 2.57
C ARG A 57 -10.49 -12.18 2.24
N LEU A 58 -9.76 -11.71 3.25
CA LEU A 58 -8.61 -10.81 3.07
C LEU A 58 -7.51 -11.46 2.22
N SER A 59 -7.20 -12.72 2.50
CA SER A 59 -6.21 -13.50 1.77
C SER A 59 -6.60 -13.67 0.31
N ASN A 60 -7.85 -14.04 0.02
CA ASN A 60 -8.32 -14.13 -1.36
C ASN A 60 -8.25 -12.79 -2.11
N SER A 61 -8.58 -11.69 -1.44
CA SER A 61 -8.46 -10.34 -2.02
C SER A 61 -7.01 -9.99 -2.31
N TYR A 62 -6.10 -10.25 -1.37
CA TYR A 62 -4.67 -9.98 -1.52
C TYR A 62 -4.03 -10.83 -2.62
N LYS A 63 -4.34 -12.13 -2.69
CA LYS A 63 -3.89 -13.03 -3.76
C LYS A 63 -4.29 -12.50 -5.14
N LYS A 64 -5.53 -12.03 -5.29
CA LYS A 64 -5.99 -11.39 -6.53
C LYS A 64 -5.20 -10.12 -6.84
N LYS A 65 -5.01 -9.24 -5.85
CA LYS A 65 -4.23 -8.00 -6.01
C LYS A 65 -2.79 -8.30 -6.45
N LEU A 66 -2.13 -9.29 -5.86
CA LEU A 66 -0.76 -9.67 -6.19
C LEU A 66 -0.62 -10.16 -7.63
N LYS A 67 -1.57 -10.96 -8.12
CA LYS A 67 -1.59 -11.44 -9.51
C LYS A 67 -1.78 -10.32 -10.54
N SER A 68 -2.55 -9.30 -10.19
CA SER A 68 -2.88 -8.18 -11.08
C SER A 68 -2.08 -6.91 -10.79
N ASP A 69 -1.02 -6.97 -9.99
CA ASP A 69 -0.28 -5.78 -9.58
C ASP A 69 0.60 -5.27 -10.73
N THR A 70 0.14 -4.18 -11.36
CA THR A 70 0.88 -3.49 -12.41
C THR A 70 1.61 -2.25 -11.90
N ASN A 71 1.30 -1.78 -10.69
CA ASN A 71 1.84 -0.53 -10.15
C ASN A 71 3.22 -0.75 -9.53
N TYR A 72 3.40 -1.86 -8.80
CA TYR A 72 4.66 -2.20 -8.13
C TYR A 72 5.02 -3.66 -8.37
N PRO A 73 5.31 -4.04 -9.63
CA PRO A 73 5.58 -5.42 -9.99
C PRO A 73 6.87 -5.94 -9.35
N LEU A 74 6.83 -7.13 -8.78
CA LEU A 74 8.06 -7.81 -8.39
C LEU A 74 8.72 -8.44 -9.63
N PRO A 75 10.06 -8.59 -9.65
CA PRO A 75 10.74 -9.36 -10.70
C PRO A 75 10.11 -10.73 -10.87
N THR A 76 9.85 -11.16 -12.12
CA THR A 76 9.06 -12.37 -12.42
C THR A 76 9.45 -13.61 -11.60
N PRO A 77 10.75 -13.96 -11.44
CA PRO A 77 11.12 -15.14 -10.64
C PRO A 77 10.71 -15.01 -9.16
N LEU A 78 10.87 -13.82 -8.59
CA LEU A 78 10.52 -13.53 -7.20
C LEU A 78 8.99 -13.47 -7.02
N ASN A 79 8.28 -12.88 -7.97
CA ASN A 79 6.83 -12.81 -7.95
C ASN A 79 6.19 -14.20 -8.02
N ASN A 80 6.69 -15.08 -8.90
CA ASN A 80 6.20 -16.44 -9.03
C ASN A 80 6.41 -17.23 -7.75
N LYS A 81 7.60 -17.13 -7.13
CA LYS A 81 7.86 -17.77 -5.83
C LYS A 81 6.87 -17.32 -4.76
N PHE A 82 6.65 -16.01 -4.63
CA PHE A 82 5.68 -15.49 -3.65
C PHE A 82 4.23 -15.88 -3.97
N LEU A 83 3.88 -16.00 -5.24
CA LEU A 83 2.57 -16.49 -5.66
C LEU A 83 2.38 -17.97 -5.28
N GLU A 84 3.38 -18.81 -5.48
CA GLU A 84 3.35 -20.21 -5.05
C GLU A 84 3.24 -20.32 -3.51
N ASP A 85 4.09 -19.58 -2.78
CA ASP A 85 4.09 -19.57 -1.32
C ASP A 85 2.73 -19.13 -0.76
N ILE A 86 2.12 -18.08 -1.32
CA ILE A 86 0.84 -17.56 -0.83
C ILE A 86 -0.33 -18.46 -1.22
N GLU A 87 -0.28 -19.10 -2.39
CA GLU A 87 -1.29 -20.06 -2.84
C GLU A 87 -1.29 -21.31 -1.96
N GLY A 88 -0.11 -21.77 -1.54
CA GLY A 88 0.06 -22.87 -0.60
C GLY A 88 -0.54 -22.62 0.80
N ILE A 89 -0.74 -21.36 1.20
CA ILE A 89 -1.38 -21.04 2.48
C ILE A 89 -2.90 -21.22 2.38
N GLN A 90 -3.38 -22.24 3.10
CA GLN A 90 -4.80 -22.46 3.40
C GLN A 90 -5.12 -21.94 4.81
N ILE A 91 -5.98 -20.94 4.90
CA ILE A 91 -6.37 -20.35 6.20
C ILE A 91 -7.45 -21.21 6.85
N VAL A 92 -7.02 -22.08 7.76
CA VAL A 92 -7.90 -22.94 8.59
C VAL A 92 -7.73 -22.67 10.09
N SER A 93 -6.65 -21.99 10.49
CA SER A 93 -6.38 -21.64 11.88
C SER A 93 -5.83 -20.21 12.03
N ILE A 94 -5.79 -19.70 13.26
CA ILE A 94 -5.15 -18.42 13.58
C ILE A 94 -3.64 -18.44 13.28
N SER A 95 -2.99 -19.60 13.40
CA SER A 95 -1.58 -19.76 13.01
C SER A 95 -1.39 -19.51 11.50
N ASP A 96 -2.32 -19.99 10.68
CA ASP A 96 -2.26 -19.76 9.23
C ASP A 96 -2.56 -18.31 8.87
N CYS A 97 -3.42 -17.63 9.64
CA CYS A 97 -3.59 -16.17 9.54
C CYS A 97 -2.26 -15.46 9.77
N GLN A 98 -1.49 -15.87 10.79
CA GLN A 98 -0.20 -15.27 11.10
C GLN A 98 0.81 -15.51 9.98
N LYS A 99 0.94 -16.74 9.48
CA LYS A 99 1.79 -17.08 8.33
C LYS A 99 1.45 -16.23 7.10
N PHE A 100 0.16 -16.04 6.83
CA PHE A 100 -0.29 -15.19 5.73
C PHE A 100 0.15 -13.72 5.90
N VAL A 101 0.00 -13.15 7.11
CA VAL A 101 0.43 -11.76 7.37
C VAL A 101 1.96 -11.63 7.25
N ASP A 102 2.70 -12.59 7.79
CA ASP A 102 4.16 -12.60 7.73
C ASP A 102 4.63 -12.65 6.26
N LEU A 103 4.06 -13.53 5.44
CA LEU A 103 4.37 -13.59 4.01
C LEU A 103 3.96 -12.31 3.26
N ALA A 104 2.80 -11.74 3.57
CA ALA A 104 2.36 -10.48 2.97
C ALA A 104 3.29 -9.31 3.33
N LEU A 105 3.86 -9.31 4.54
CA LEU A 105 4.89 -8.36 4.97
C LEU A 105 6.20 -8.57 4.20
N ASP A 106 6.63 -9.80 3.99
CA ASP A 106 7.84 -10.10 3.22
C ASP A 106 7.72 -9.61 1.78
N ILE A 107 6.61 -9.90 1.12
CA ILE A 107 6.28 -9.38 -0.21
C ILE A 107 6.33 -7.84 -0.21
N GLN A 108 5.74 -7.21 0.80
CA GLN A 108 5.71 -5.75 0.89
C GLN A 108 7.09 -5.15 1.17
N ASN A 109 7.94 -5.83 1.94
CA ASN A 109 9.32 -5.43 2.19
C ASN A 109 10.15 -5.54 0.91
N GLU A 110 9.98 -6.59 0.10
CA GLU A 110 10.65 -6.69 -1.20
C GLU A 110 10.22 -5.56 -2.15
N LYS A 111 8.92 -5.21 -2.19
CA LYS A 111 8.46 -4.03 -2.93
C LYS A 111 9.12 -2.74 -2.43
N LEU A 112 9.26 -2.58 -1.12
CA LEU A 112 9.92 -1.42 -0.54
C LEU A 112 11.43 -1.40 -0.78
N LYS A 113 12.11 -2.55 -0.88
CA LYS A 113 13.53 -2.58 -1.28
C LYS A 113 13.71 -2.04 -2.70
N LEU A 114 12.81 -2.40 -3.62
CA LEU A 114 12.87 -1.99 -5.02
C LEU A 114 12.42 -0.54 -5.23
N TYR A 115 11.29 -0.15 -4.64
CA TYR A 115 10.61 1.12 -4.92
C TYR A 115 10.72 2.14 -3.80
N GLY A 116 11.12 1.73 -2.60
CA GLY A 116 11.25 2.61 -1.44
C GLY A 116 12.30 3.71 -1.60
N PRO A 117 13.51 3.45 -2.14
CA PRO A 117 14.57 4.48 -2.23
C PRO A 117 14.16 5.74 -3.00
N GLN A 118 13.30 5.59 -4.02
CA GLN A 118 12.82 6.70 -4.86
C GLN A 118 11.66 7.50 -4.26
N ILE A 119 11.00 6.99 -3.21
CA ILE A 119 9.79 7.59 -2.62
C ILE A 119 9.84 7.78 -1.10
N ASN A 120 10.91 7.35 -0.40
CA ASN A 120 10.94 7.37 1.08
C ASN A 120 10.71 8.76 1.67
N SER A 121 11.25 9.79 1.03
CA SER A 121 11.23 11.18 1.50
C SER A 121 9.86 11.81 1.32
N PHE A 122 9.00 11.17 0.54
CA PHE A 122 7.62 11.57 0.32
C PHE A 122 6.66 10.84 1.25
N TYR A 123 7.12 9.91 2.09
CA TYR A 123 6.28 9.31 3.11
C TYR A 123 6.25 10.19 4.35
N THR A 124 5.05 10.46 4.86
CA THR A 124 4.88 11.07 6.19
C THR A 124 3.94 10.17 7.00
N PRO A 125 4.26 9.88 8.27
CA PRO A 125 3.42 9.06 9.14
C PRO A 125 1.99 9.61 9.28
N ILE A 126 1.08 8.71 9.63
CA ILE A 126 -0.39 8.75 9.53
C ILE A 126 -1.08 9.87 10.37
N TYR A 127 -0.35 10.64 11.18
CA TYR A 127 -0.93 11.75 11.95
C TYR A 127 -1.49 12.91 11.10
N ALA A 128 -1.42 12.83 9.77
CA ALA A 128 -2.00 13.79 8.83
C ALA A 128 -3.01 13.12 7.87
N GLU A 129 -3.80 12.15 8.34
CA GLU A 129 -4.93 11.63 7.56
C GLU A 129 -6.03 12.68 7.39
N GLY A 130 -5.96 13.45 6.31
CA GLY A 130 -7.01 14.38 5.87
C GLY A 130 -6.55 15.81 5.63
N SER A 131 -5.35 16.19 6.06
CA SER A 131 -4.78 17.50 5.76
C SER A 131 -3.84 17.41 4.55
N LEU A 132 -4.15 18.17 3.51
CA LEU A 132 -3.17 18.46 2.46
C LEU A 132 -2.07 19.31 3.08
N SER A 133 -0.82 18.86 2.97
CA SER A 133 0.34 19.69 3.30
C SER A 133 0.35 20.95 2.42
N LEU A 134 0.96 22.02 2.91
CA LEU A 134 1.09 23.27 2.15
C LEU A 134 1.70 23.03 0.74
N ILE A 135 2.65 22.08 0.65
CA ILE A 135 3.29 21.67 -0.60
C ILE A 135 2.30 20.98 -1.54
N GLU A 136 1.43 20.10 -1.03
CA GLU A 136 0.38 19.44 -1.83
C GLU A 136 -0.65 20.45 -2.33
N VAL A 137 -1.06 21.41 -1.50
CA VAL A 137 -1.94 22.52 -1.89
C VAL A 137 -1.29 23.35 -2.99
N SER A 138 -0.02 23.75 -2.83
CA SER A 138 0.72 24.49 -3.86
C SER A 138 0.85 23.71 -5.17
N CYS A 139 1.12 22.40 -5.12
CA CYS A 139 1.20 21.55 -6.31
C CYS A 139 -0.14 21.49 -7.05
N LEU A 140 -1.26 21.35 -6.33
CA LEU A 140 -2.59 21.38 -6.92
C LEU A 140 -2.88 22.74 -7.55
N LEU A 141 -2.62 23.84 -6.85
CA LEU A 141 -2.81 25.19 -7.38
C LEU A 141 -1.99 25.43 -8.66
N ILE A 142 -0.73 24.98 -8.72
CA ILE A 142 0.10 25.06 -9.92
C ILE A 142 -0.52 24.28 -11.10
N LEU A 143 -1.10 23.11 -10.84
CA LEU A 143 -1.75 22.30 -11.87
C LEU A 143 -3.05 22.96 -12.35
N PHE A 144 -3.87 23.52 -11.45
CA PHE A 144 -5.15 24.17 -11.75
C PHE A 144 -5.00 25.55 -12.39
N PHE A 145 -4.15 26.43 -11.87
CA PHE A 145 -3.99 27.79 -12.39
C PHE A 145 -3.01 27.87 -13.56
N GLY A 146 -2.06 26.93 -13.65
CA GLY A 146 -1.15 26.86 -14.78
C GLY A 146 -1.85 26.48 -16.10
N THR A 147 -3.05 25.87 -16.07
CA THR A 147 -3.87 25.64 -17.29
C THR A 147 -4.72 26.86 -17.63
N TRP A 148 -5.21 27.60 -16.64
CA TRP A 148 -6.01 28.81 -16.82
C TRP A 148 -5.22 29.97 -17.46
N GLY A 149 -3.96 30.16 -17.07
CA GLY A 149 -3.09 31.20 -17.64
C GLY A 149 -2.73 30.99 -19.12
N VAL A 150 -2.75 29.73 -19.60
CA VAL A 150 -2.50 29.43 -21.03
C VAL A 150 -3.76 29.68 -21.86
N TYR A 151 -4.94 29.40 -21.30
CA TYR A 151 -6.23 29.64 -21.98
C TYR A 151 -6.44 31.13 -22.29
N HIS A 152 -6.04 32.03 -21.38
CA HIS A 152 -6.16 33.48 -21.59
C HIS A 152 -5.09 34.08 -22.53
N LEU A 153 -3.99 33.37 -22.77
CA LEU A 153 -2.90 33.82 -23.66
C LEU A 153 -3.09 33.38 -25.11
N PHE A 154 -3.95 32.38 -25.38
CA PHE A 154 -4.26 31.87 -26.71
C PHE A 154 -5.64 32.28 -27.24
N VAL A 155 -6.49 32.92 -26.42
CA VAL A 155 -7.81 33.44 -26.80
C VAL A 155 -7.78 34.97 -26.94
N ARG A 156 -6.70 35.54 -27.48
CA ARG A 156 -6.62 36.98 -27.76
C ARG A 156 -6.01 37.25 -29.13
#